data_AF-A0A9J5X3P3-F1
#
_entry.id   AF-A0A9J5X3P3-F1
#
_cell.length_a   1.000
_cell.length_b   1.000
_cell.length_c   1.000
_cell.angle_alpha   90.00
_cell.angle_beta   90.00
_cell.angle_gamma   90.00
#
_symmetry.space_group_name_H-M   'P 1'
#
loop_
_entity.id
_entity.type
_entity.pdbx_description
1 polymer ?
#
loop_
_entity_poly.entity_id
_entity_poly.type
_entity_poly.pdbx_seq_one_letter_code
_entity_poly.pdbx_strand_id
1 'polypeptide(L)' 'MVRFLESEERNAVVKEGVIMFDKKPIVIKQWKSDIEVMKEIVDKVPLWIKIPRLEANYWGKAALTKISSLVG' A
#
# COMPACT_ATOMS: atom_id res chain seq x y z
N MET A 1 -3.92 -16.44 8.58
CA MET A 1 -3.43 -17.13 7.36
C MET A 1 -4.53 -17.04 6.33
N VAL A 2 -4.26 -16.47 5.16
CA VAL A 2 -5.22 -16.34 4.05
C VAL A 2 -4.99 -17.49 3.07
N ARG A 3 -6.06 -18.12 2.58
CA ARG A 3 -6.00 -19.18 1.58
C ARG A 3 -6.51 -18.62 0.26
N PHE A 4 -5.71 -18.77 -0.79
CA PHE A 4 -6.09 -18.44 -2.17
C PHE A 4 -6.53 -19.71 -2.88
N LEU A 5 -7.47 -19.57 -3.83
CA LEU A 5 -7.92 -20.67 -4.67
C LEU A 5 -6.88 -20.94 -5.76
N GLU A 6 -6.35 -19.85 -6.35
CA GLU A 6 -5.33 -19.94 -7.39
C GLU A 6 -3.97 -19.41 -6.93
N SER A 7 -2.91 -20.05 -7.41
CA SER A 7 -1.54 -19.61 -7.12
C SER A 7 -1.19 -18.27 -7.79
N GLU A 8 -1.90 -17.93 -8.86
CA GLU A 8 -1.71 -16.70 -9.62
C GLU A 8 -2.26 -15.49 -8.85
N GLU A 9 -3.46 -15.61 -8.27
CA GLU A 9 -4.03 -14.62 -7.35
C GLU A 9 -3.09 -14.34 -6.16
N ARG A 10 -2.58 -15.39 -5.53
CA ARG A 10 -1.60 -15.26 -4.44
C ARG A 10 -0.37 -14.48 -4.90
N ASN A 11 0.18 -14.82 -6.07
CA ASN A 11 1.41 -14.20 -6.57
C ASN A 11 1.18 -12.72 -6.94
N ALA A 12 0.01 -12.37 -7.48
CA ALA A 12 -0.36 -10.99 -7.78
C ALA A 12 -0.35 -10.13 -6.52
N VAL A 13 -1.02 -10.60 -5.46
CA VAL A 13 -1.13 -9.88 -4.19
C VAL A 13 0.23 -9.77 -3.47
N VAL A 14 1.05 -10.83 -3.50
CA VAL A 14 2.40 -10.79 -2.91
C VAL A 14 3.34 -9.86 -3.68
N LYS A 15 3.21 -9.77 -5.01
CA LYS A 15 4.03 -8.89 -5.86
C LYS A 15 3.75 -7.40 -5.60
N GLU A 16 2.52 -7.06 -5.26
CA GLU A 16 2.11 -5.69 -4.92
C GLU A 16 2.79 -5.20 -3.63
N GLY A 17 3.06 -6.12 -2.69
CA GLY A 17 3.91 -5.92 -1.51
C GLY A 17 3.26 -5.09 -0.40
N VAL A 18 2.69 -3.93 -0.73
CA VAL A 18 1.94 -3.06 0.19
C VAL A 18 0.57 -2.77 -0.40
N ILE A 19 -0.48 -3.10 0.34
CA ILE A 19 -1.86 -2.78 -0.01
C ILE A 19 -2.48 -1.80 1.00
N MET A 20 -3.44 -0.98 0.59
CA MET A 20 -4.22 -0.15 1.51
C MET A 20 -5.50 -0.90 1.91
N PHE A 21 -5.70 -1.11 3.21
CA PHE A 21 -6.93 -1.68 3.76
C PHE A 21 -7.39 -0.83 4.94
N ASP A 22 -8.64 -0.37 4.93
CA ASP A 22 -9.17 0.51 5.97
C ASP A 22 -8.25 1.72 6.26
N LYS A 23 -7.77 2.38 5.20
CA LYS A 23 -6.88 3.54 5.28
C LYS A 23 -5.52 3.27 5.93
N LYS A 24 -5.18 2.00 6.13
CA LYS A 24 -3.93 1.56 6.75
C LYS A 24 -3.13 0.73 5.75
N PRO A 25 -1.84 1.03 5.54
CA PRO A 25 -1.01 0.19 4.71
C PRO A 25 -0.77 -1.14 5.41
N ILE A 26 -1.01 -2.24 4.70
CA ILE A 26 -0.72 -3.59 5.14
C ILE A 26 0.33 -4.17 4.20
N VAL A 27 1.40 -4.72 4.78
CA VAL A 27 2.45 -5.43 4.04
C VAL A 27 2.03 -6.88 3.85
N ILE A 28 2.01 -7.35 2.61
CA ILE A 28 1.72 -8.74 2.28
C ILE A 28 3.00 -9.46 1.85
N LYS A 29 3.25 -10.60 2.48
CA LYS A 29 4.39 -11.48 2.18
C LYS A 29 3.94 -12.94 2.15
N GLN A 30 4.62 -13.73 1.34
CA GLN A 30 4.45 -15.18 1.36
C GLN A 30 4.93 -15.73 2.70
N TRP A 31 4.10 -16.56 3.34
CA TRP A 31 4.46 -17.23 4.59
C TRP A 31 5.65 -18.18 4.41
N LYS A 32 6.60 -18.12 5.35
CA LYS A 32 7.71 -19.06 5.52
C LYS A 32 7.96 -19.24 7.03
N SER A 33 8.49 -20.39 7.42
CA SER A 33 8.71 -20.76 8.82
C SER A 33 9.80 -19.94 9.52
N ASP A 34 10.65 -19.27 8.75
CA ASP A 34 11.82 -18.49 9.17
C ASP A 34 11.61 -16.97 9.10
N ILE A 35 10.37 -16.49 8.89
CA ILE A 35 10.11 -15.05 8.77
C ILE A 35 10.33 -14.35 10.10
N GLU A 36 11.37 -13.51 10.18
CA GLU A 36 11.54 -12.53 11.25
C GLU A 36 10.64 -11.31 10.99
N VAL A 37 9.38 -11.39 11.46
CA VAL A 37 8.34 -10.35 11.27
C VAL A 37 8.78 -8.95 11.74
N MET A 38 9.69 -8.87 12.70
CA MET A 38 10.13 -7.61 13.32
C MET A 38 11.40 -7.01 12.72
N LYS A 39 12.13 -7.71 11.87
CA LYS A 39 13.52 -7.32 11.50
C LYS A 39 13.63 -6.65 10.14
N GLU A 40 12.62 -6.79 9.29
CA GLU A 40 12.51 -6.01 8.06
C GLU A 40 11.81 -4.69 8.38
N ILE A 41 12.63 -3.69 8.69
CA ILE A 41 12.25 -2.28 8.66
C ILE A 41 11.40 -2.07 7.41
N VAL A 42 10.20 -1.52 7.57
CA VAL A 42 9.40 -1.05 6.44
C VAL A 42 10.15 0.13 5.84
N ASP A 43 11.17 -0.15 5.04
CA ASP A 43 12.14 0.83 4.52
C ASP A 43 11.45 1.83 3.56
N LYS A 44 10.26 1.46 3.09
CA LYS A 44 9.37 2.31 2.28
C LYS A 44 7.94 2.25 2.81
N VAL A 45 7.69 2.87 3.97
CA VAL A 45 6.35 3.43 4.20
C VAL A 45 6.23 4.62 3.26
N PRO A 46 5.27 4.67 2.33
CA PRO A 46 5.08 5.83 1.48
C PRO A 46 4.50 6.97 2.34
N LEU A 47 5.37 7.70 3.04
CA LEU A 47 5.01 8.94 3.75
C LEU A 47 4.62 10.05 2.77
N TRP A 48 5.02 9.91 1.50
CA TRP A 48 4.86 10.92 0.47
C TRP A 48 4.27 10.27 -0.79
N ILE A 49 3.11 10.76 -1.21
CA ILE A 49 2.55 10.45 -2.53
C ILE A 49 2.94 11.55 -3.51
N LYS A 50 3.48 11.16 -4.66
CA LYS A 50 3.78 12.09 -5.74
C LYS A 50 2.68 11.99 -6.80
N ILE A 51 1.95 13.08 -7.00
CA ILE A 51 0.92 13.17 -8.03
C ILE A 51 1.50 13.99 -9.18
N PRO A 52 2.07 13.34 -10.23
CA PRO A 52 2.63 14.07 -11.35
C PRO A 52 1.51 14.83 -12.07
N ARG A 53 1.81 16.07 -12.50
CA ARG A 53 0.92 16.91 -13.31
C ARG A 53 -0.35 17.40 -12.58
N LEU A 54 -0.30 17.57 -11.25
CA LEU A 54 -1.38 18.21 -10.51
C LEU A 54 -1.46 19.70 -10.84
N GLU A 55 -2.54 20.12 -11.51
CA GLU A 55 -2.76 21.52 -11.88
C GLU A 55 -2.91 22.42 -10.65
N ALA A 56 -2.53 23.70 -10.77
CA ALA A 56 -2.60 24.71 -9.70
C ALA A 56 -3.98 24.80 -9.02
N ASN A 57 -5.05 24.59 -9.79
CA ASN A 57 -6.43 24.63 -9.31
C ASN A 57 -6.75 23.60 -8.22
N TYR A 58 -5.97 22.51 -8.13
CA TYR A 58 -6.15 21.45 -7.15
C TYR A 58 -5.31 21.58 -5.87
N TRP A 59 -4.54 22.67 -5.72
CA TRP A 59 -3.72 22.91 -4.53
C TRP A 59 -4.48 23.53 -3.35
N GLY A 60 -5.77 23.80 -3.51
CA GLY A 60 -6.63 24.23 -2.43
C GLY A 60 -6.88 23.11 -1.41
N LYS A 61 -7.04 23.49 -0.13
CA LYS A 61 -7.28 22.56 0.99
C LYS A 61 -8.36 21.51 0.70
N ALA A 62 -9.52 21.94 0.18
CA ALA A 62 -10.64 21.03 -0.10
C ALA A 62 -10.30 20.00 -1.18
N ALA A 63 -9.59 20.41 -2.25
CA ALA A 63 -9.17 19.53 -3.32
C ALA A 63 -8.12 18.52 -2.82
N LEU A 64 -7.11 18.99 -2.10
CA LEU A 64 -6.08 18.12 -1.52
C LEU A 64 -6.65 17.13 -0.50
N THR A 65 -7.57 17.55 0.38
CA THR A 65 -8.25 16.64 1.32
C THR A 65 -9.05 15.57 0.59
N LYS A 66 -9.74 15.93 -0.50
CA LYS A 66 -10.49 14.96 -1.30
C LYS A 66 -9.54 13.97 -1.98
N ILE A 67 -8.44 14.45 -2.57
CA ILE A 67 -7.43 13.60 -3.22
C ILE A 67 -6.78 12.65 -2.20
N SER A 68 -6.36 13.17 -1.04
CA SER A 68 -5.73 12.34 -0.01
C SER A 68 -6.67 11.25 0.50
N SER A 69 -7.97 11.56 0.67
CA SER A 69 -8.97 10.59 1.12
C SER A 69 -9.21 9.42 0.18
N LEU A 70 -8.84 9.55 -1.11
CA LEU A 70 -8.93 8.47 -2.08
C LEU A 70 -7.72 7.54 -2.04
N VAL A 71 -6.59 8.03 -1.53
CA VAL A 71 -5.34 7.27 -1.44
C VAL A 71 -5.22 6.54 -0.11
N GLY A 72 -5.80 7.10 0.95
CA GLY A 72 -5.86 6.54 2.30
C GLY A 72 -6.95 7.20 3.12
#